data_AF-A0A957VQH4-F1
#
_entry.id   AF-A0A957VQH4-F1
#
_cell.length_a   1.000
_cell.length_b   1.000
_cell.length_c   1.000
_cell.angle_alpha   90.00
_cell.angle_beta   90.00
_cell.angle_gamma   90.00
#
_symmetry.space_group_name_H-M   'P 1'
#
loop_
_entity.id
_entity.type
_entity.pdbx_description
1 polymer ?
#
loop_
_entity_poly.entity_id
_entity_poly.type
_entity_poly.pdbx_seq_one_letter_code
_entity_poly.pdbx_strand_id
1 'polypeptide(L)' 'MWLMAPIGALIGYVLGSIPVGLWVCRLYGVDIRTVGSGRTGGTNAWRAAGLKAAVPTVIGDAIKG' A
#
# COMPACT_ATOMS: atom_id res chain seq x y z
N MET A 1 -6.33 27.35 -14.85
CA MET A 1 -5.52 26.22 -15.31
C MET A 1 -4.34 25.91 -14.37
N TRP A 2 -3.51 26.90 -14.01
CA TRP A 2 -2.32 26.71 -13.14
C TRP A 2 -2.60 26.35 -11.66
N LEU A 3 -3.76 26.72 -11.11
CA LEU A 3 -4.15 26.40 -9.71
C LEU A 3 -4.68 24.98 -9.52
N MET A 4 -5.08 24.29 -10.59
CA MET A 4 -5.66 22.94 -10.49
C MET A 4 -4.59 21.84 -10.39
N ALA A 5 -3.41 22.08 -10.98
CA ALA A 5 -2.26 21.17 -10.92
C ALA A 5 -1.76 20.90 -9.47
N PRO A 6 -1.55 21.91 -8.60
CA PRO A 6 -1.11 21.66 -7.23
C PRO A 6 -2.17 20.93 -6.39
N ILE A 7 -3.46 21.19 -6.63
CA ILE A 7 -4.57 20.51 -5.95
C ILE A 7 -4.60 19.03 -6.35
N GLY A 8 -4.49 18.73 -7.65
CA GLY A 8 -4.40 17.35 -8.14
C GLY A 8 -3.18 16.61 -7.58
N ALA A 9 -2.01 17.27 -7.54
CA ALA A 9 -0.79 16.70 -6.96
C ALA A 9 -0.92 16.41 -5.46
N LEU A 10 -1.56 17.29 -4.69
CA LEU A 10 -1.82 17.09 -3.27
C LEU A 10 -2.76 15.90 -3.03
N ILE A 11 -3.83 15.80 -3.80
CA ILE A 11 -4.79 14.68 -3.71
C ILE A 11 -4.09 13.36 -4.06
N GLY A 12 -3.34 13.32 -5.16
CA GLY A 12 -2.55 12.15 -5.55
C GLY A 12 -1.53 11.75 -4.48
N TYR A 13 -0.84 12.71 -3.87
CA TYR A 13 0.11 12.44 -2.79
C TYR A 13 -0.57 11.82 -1.56
N VAL A 14 -1.70 12.38 -1.13
CA VAL A 14 -2.45 11.88 0.04
C VAL A 14 -2.97 10.46 -0.21
N LEU A 15 -3.55 10.21 -1.40
CA LEU A 15 -4.05 8.88 -1.77
C LEU A 15 -2.91 7.86 -1.91
N GLY A 16 -1.82 8.23 -2.59
CA GLY A 16 -0.63 7.39 -2.78
C GLY A 16 0.08 7.02 -1.47
N SER A 17 0.00 7.91 -0.47
CA SER A 17 0.65 7.72 0.83
C SER A 17 -0.03 6.69 1.74
N ILE A 18 -1.21 6.17 1.37
CA ILE A 18 -1.93 5.17 2.18
C ILE A 18 -1.21 3.81 2.10
N PRO A 19 -0.69 3.25 3.21
CA PRO A 19 0.06 2.00 3.17
C PRO A 19 -0.87 0.78 3.09
N VAL A 20 -1.35 0.44 1.89
CA VAL A 20 -2.34 -0.63 1.66
C VAL A 20 -1.88 -1.96 2.26
N GLY A 21 -0.63 -2.37 2.01
CA GLY A 21 -0.14 -3.66 2.53
C GLY A 21 -0.04 -3.75 4.04
N LEU A 22 0.06 -2.62 4.75
CA LEU A 22 -0.02 -2.62 6.23
C LEU A 22 -1.43 -2.98 6.69
N TRP A 23 -2.45 -2.36 6.08
CA TRP A 23 -3.84 -2.63 6.41
C TRP A 23 -4.23 -4.06 6.03
N VAL A 24 -3.87 -4.49 4.83
CA VAL A 24 -4.18 -5.84 4.34
C VAL A 24 -3.53 -6.89 5.24
N CYS A 25 -2.22 -6.82 5.51
CA CYS A 25 -1.57 -7.82 6.37
C CYS A 25 -2.08 -7.80 7.81
N ARG A 26 -2.49 -6.63 8.33
CA ARG A 26 -3.15 -6.54 9.65
C ARG A 26 -4.48 -7.28 9.70
N LEU A 27 -5.26 -7.32 8.62
CA LEU A 27 -6.48 -8.13 8.54
C LEU A 27 -6.18 -9.64 8.65
N TYR A 28 -4.97 -10.05 8.31
CA TYR A 28 -4.48 -11.43 8.48
C TYR A 28 -3.75 -11.63 9.83
N GLY A 29 -3.78 -10.65 10.74
CA GLY A 29 -3.17 -10.75 12.06
C GLY A 29 -1.65 -10.57 12.10
N VAL A 30 -1.04 -10.08 11.00
CA VAL A 30 0.41 -9.93 10.89
C VAL A 30 0.78 -8.46 10.69
N ASP A 31 1.74 -7.95 11.46
CA ASP A 31 2.34 -6.67 11.18
C ASP A 31 3.38 -6.83 10.06
N ILE A 32 3.10 -6.29 8.87
CA ILE A 32 4.00 -6.36 7.72
C ILE A 32 5.38 -5.71 8.00
N ARG A 33 5.47 -4.80 8.97
CA ARG A 33 6.71 -4.09 9.33
C ARG A 33 7.68 -4.99 10.11
N THR A 34 7.18 -6.05 10.73
CA THR A 34 7.99 -6.99 11.51
C THR A 34 8.46 -8.18 10.68
N VAL A 35 8.09 -8.25 9.40
CA VAL A 35 8.41 -9.38 8.51
C VAL A 35 9.28 -8.93 7.35
N GLY A 36 10.26 -9.77 6.98
CA GLY A 36 11.07 -9.60 5.78
C GLY A 36 11.84 -8.27 5.75
N SER A 37 11.58 -7.44 4.74
CA SER A 37 12.27 -6.14 4.58
C SER A 37 11.62 -5.00 5.38
N GLY A 38 10.52 -5.26 6.09
CA GLY A 38 9.74 -4.27 6.81
C GLY A 38 8.95 -3.29 5.92
N ARG A 39 9.05 -3.40 4.59
CA ARG A 39 8.32 -2.57 3.63
C ARG A 39 6.87 -3.04 3.49
N THR A 40 5.95 -2.15 3.14
CA THR A 40 4.52 -2.47 3.01
C THR A 40 4.09 -2.95 1.62
N GLY A 41 5.03 -3.17 0.71
CA GLY A 41 4.73 -3.54 -0.68
C GLY A 41 4.33 -5.01 -0.86
N GLY A 42 3.81 -5.34 -2.04
CA GLY A 42 3.27 -6.67 -2.38
C GLY A 42 4.21 -7.86 -2.11
N THR A 43 5.50 -7.72 -2.40
CA THR A 43 6.49 -8.78 -2.14
C THR A 43 6.63 -9.09 -0.65
N ASN A 44 6.57 -8.06 0.21
CA ASN A 44 6.66 -8.27 1.65
C ASN A 44 5.32 -8.73 2.24
N ALA A 45 4.20 -8.27 1.68
CA ALA A 45 2.86 -8.79 2.00
C ALA A 45 2.75 -10.29 1.70
N TRP A 46 3.38 -10.76 0.62
CA TRP A 46 3.47 -12.18 0.31
C TRP A 46 4.25 -12.96 1.39
N ARG A 47 5.38 -12.43 1.85
CA ARG A 47 6.17 -13.04 2.93
C ARG A 47 5.44 -13.02 4.28
N ALA A 48 4.68 -11.96 4.55
CA ALA A 48 4.00 -11.74 5.83
C ALA A 48 2.72 -12.57 5.97
N ALA A 49 1.85 -12.59 4.96
CA ALA A 49 0.52 -13.18 5.07
C ALA A 49 0.11 -13.99 3.82
N GLY A 50 1.08 -14.37 2.97
CA GLY A 50 0.85 -15.22 1.81
C GLY A 50 0.23 -14.49 0.61
N LEU A 51 -0.08 -15.27 -0.44
CA LEU A 51 -0.58 -14.74 -1.71
C LEU A 51 -1.91 -13.98 -1.54
N LYS A 52 -2.75 -14.42 -0.59
CA LYS A 52 -4.05 -13.82 -0.27
C LYS A 52 -3.91 -12.36 0.22
N ALA A 53 -2.81 -12.01 0.88
CA ALA A 53 -2.51 -10.63 1.26
C ALA A 53 -1.74 -9.87 0.17
N ALA A 54 -0.88 -10.56 -0.58
CA ALA A 54 -0.08 -9.95 -1.64
C ALA A 54 -0.93 -9.37 -2.78
N VAL A 55 -1.91 -10.12 -3.27
CA VAL A 55 -2.78 -9.73 -4.39
C VAL A 55 -3.54 -8.42 -4.11
N PRO A 56 -4.34 -8.29 -3.03
CA PRO A 56 -5.02 -7.04 -2.72
C PRO A 56 -4.06 -5.89 -2.41
N THR A 57 -2.88 -6.16 -1.86
CA THR A 57 -1.84 -5.13 -1.65
C THR A 57 -1.34 -4.55 -2.96
N VAL A 58 -0.99 -5.40 -3.93
CA VAL A 58 -0.50 -4.96 -5.25
C VAL A 58 -1.60 -4.23 -6.03
N ILE A 59 -2.83 -4.73 -5.99
CA ILE A 59 -3.96 -4.07 -6.65
C ILE A 59 -4.22 -2.69 -6.05
N GLY A 60 -4.29 -2.59 -4.72
CA GLY A 60 -4.51 -1.30 -4.05
C GLY A 60 -3.36 -0.32 -4.25
N ASP A 61 -2.11 -0.79 -4.28
CA ASP A 61 -0.95 0.04 -4.60
C ASP A 61 -0.97 0.53 -6.06
N ALA A 62 -1.46 -0.27 -7.00
CA ALA A 62 -1.59 0.11 -8.41
C ALA A 62 -2.75 1.09 -8.67
N ILE A 63 -3.84 1.04 -7.89
CA ILE A 63 -5.00 1.94 -8.06
C ILE A 63 -4.69 3.37 -7.57
N LYS A 64 -3.85 3.51 -6.54
CA LYS A 64 -3.53 4.82 -5.93
C LYS A 64 -2.30 5.52 -6.54
N GLY A 65 -1.52 4.81 -7.37
CA GLY A 65 -0.34 5.34 -8.06
C GLY A 65 -0.72 5.89 -9.42
#